data_AF-A0A674HNQ5-F1
#
_entry.id   AF-A0A674HNQ5-F1
#
_cell.length_a   1.000
_cell.length_b   1.000
_cell.length_c   1.000
_cell.angle_alpha   90.00
_cell.angle_beta   90.00
_cell.angle_gamma   90.00
#
_symmetry.space_group_name_H-M   'P 1'
#
loop_
_entity.id
_entity.type
_entity.pdbx_description
1 polymer ?
#
loop_
_entity_poly.entity_id
_entity_poly.type
_entity_poly.pdbx_seq_one_letter_code
_entity_poly.pdbx_strand_id
1 'polypeptide(L)'
;MASSLAMGLKDRDFLQSRNHQHPQIPTQGREQRTWIFQPSTHTAAASMFPYLPDPWDLLHPTSTTLTCSSSLSFPFQAGKAHRLSTEEREQLLPNLRAVGWNEVEGRDAIFKEFHFKDFNRAFGFMTRVALQAEKLDHHPEWFNVYNKVHITLSTHDCGGLSERDINLASFIEQVAASLS
;
A
#
# COMPACT_ATOMS: atom_id res chain seq x y z
N MET A 1 13.31 -48.29 63.17
CA MET A 1 12.24 -47.54 63.86
C MET A 1 11.09 -47.42 62.88
N ALA A 2 9.99 -48.12 63.19
CA ALA A 2 8.80 -48.25 62.36
C ALA A 2 7.76 -47.15 62.68
N SER A 3 6.92 -46.84 61.67
CA SER A 3 5.50 -46.45 61.71
C SER A 3 5.20 -45.79 60.35
N SER A 4 4.53 -46.39 59.36
CA SER A 4 3.22 -47.05 59.29
C SER A 4 2.06 -46.18 59.81
N LEU A 5 1.29 -45.58 58.91
CA LEU A 5 -0.10 -46.02 58.68
C LEU A 5 -0.68 -45.45 57.37
N ALA A 6 -1.47 -46.28 56.70
CA ALA A 6 -2.17 -46.05 55.45
C ALA A 6 -3.63 -45.59 55.64
N MET A 7 -4.35 -45.52 54.51
CA MET A 7 -5.79 -45.26 54.27
C MET A 7 -6.16 -43.79 53.98
N GLY A 8 -6.95 -43.48 52.94
CA GLY A 8 -7.70 -44.37 52.07
C GLY A 8 -8.28 -43.68 50.83
N LEU A 9 -8.62 -44.52 49.87
CA LEU A 9 -9.40 -44.25 48.66
C LEU A 9 -10.82 -43.80 49.04
N LYS A 10 -11.27 -42.70 48.43
CA LYS A 10 -12.65 -42.18 48.23
C LYS A 10 -12.45 -40.74 47.73
N ASP A 11 -12.90 -40.26 46.59
CA ASP A 11 -14.12 -40.56 45.86
C ASP A 11 -13.91 -40.31 44.36
N ARG A 12 -14.13 -41.36 43.56
CA ARG A 12 -14.59 -41.21 42.18
C ARG A 12 -16.08 -40.93 42.30
N ASP A 13 -16.48 -39.66 42.24
CA ASP A 13 -17.82 -39.21 41.85
C ASP A 13 -17.83 -37.68 41.81
N PHE A 14 -17.36 -37.11 40.70
CA PHE A 14 -17.74 -35.76 40.30
C PHE A 14 -17.73 -35.62 38.78
N LEU A 15 -18.43 -36.55 38.11
CA LEU A 15 -18.87 -36.40 36.73
C LEU A 15 -20.39 -36.46 36.72
N GLN A 16 -21.03 -35.33 37.03
CA GLN A 16 -22.35 -34.91 36.52
C GLN A 16 -22.80 -33.67 37.29
N SER A 17 -22.73 -32.52 36.63
CA SER A 17 -23.54 -31.30 36.84
C SER A 17 -22.72 -30.01 36.62
N ARG A 18 -22.20 -29.81 35.41
CA ARG A 18 -22.08 -28.44 34.87
C ARG A 18 -22.99 -28.33 33.67
N ASN A 19 -24.25 -28.09 34.04
CA ASN A 19 -25.30 -27.73 33.13
C ASN A 19 -24.85 -26.49 32.34
N HIS A 20 -24.95 -26.59 31.01
CA HIS A 20 -24.60 -25.53 30.09
C HIS A 20 -25.48 -24.30 30.33
N GLN A 21 -24.89 -23.21 30.78
CA GLN A 21 -25.47 -21.88 30.65
C GLN A 21 -24.46 -20.99 29.94
N HIS A 22 -24.52 -21.08 28.61
CA HIS A 22 -23.95 -20.08 27.72
C HIS A 22 -24.78 -18.80 27.92
N PRO A 23 -24.18 -17.67 28.36
CA PRO A 23 -24.91 -16.42 28.42
C PRO A 23 -25.26 -16.00 26.99
N GLN A 24 -26.56 -16.00 26.69
CA GLN A 24 -27.11 -15.45 25.46
C GLN A 24 -26.87 -13.94 25.50
N ILE A 25 -25.99 -13.44 24.63
CA ILE A 25 -25.81 -12.00 24.40
C ILE A 25 -27.10 -11.51 23.74
N PRO A 26 -27.78 -10.47 24.27
CA PRO A 26 -28.97 -9.93 23.62
C PRO A 26 -28.57 -9.34 22.27
N THR A 27 -29.01 -9.95 21.18
CA THR A 27 -28.95 -9.34 19.85
C THR A 27 -30.00 -8.22 19.81
N GLN A 28 -29.64 -7.03 20.29
CA GLN A 28 -30.41 -5.83 19.98
C GLN A 28 -30.39 -5.65 18.46
N GLY A 29 -31.58 -5.55 17.88
CA GLY A 29 -31.81 -5.32 16.46
C GLY A 29 -30.98 -4.13 16.00
N ARG A 30 -30.06 -4.40 15.07
CA ARG A 30 -29.31 -3.38 14.36
C ARG A 30 -30.28 -2.69 13.41
N GLU A 31 -30.97 -1.67 13.89
CA GLU A 31 -31.68 -0.74 13.03
C GLU A 31 -30.69 -0.20 12.01
N GLN A 32 -30.89 -0.60 10.75
CA GLN A 32 -30.24 -0.03 9.59
C GLN A 32 -30.73 1.41 9.49
N ARG A 33 -30.05 2.35 10.17
CA ARG A 33 -30.24 3.78 9.93
C ARG A 33 -29.68 4.09 8.54
N THR A 34 -30.56 4.00 7.55
CA THR A 34 -30.35 4.61 6.25
C THR A 34 -30.21 6.12 6.47
N TRP A 35 -29.03 6.66 6.21
CA TRP A 35 -28.85 8.10 6.06
C TRP A 35 -29.55 8.53 4.78
N ILE A 36 -30.83 8.88 4.88
CA ILE A 36 -31.54 9.58 3.80
C ILE A 36 -30.99 11.01 3.80
N PHE A 37 -30.01 11.26 2.93
CA PHE A 37 -29.56 12.60 2.62
C PHE A 37 -30.67 13.29 1.83
N GLN A 38 -31.41 14.18 2.47
CA GLN A 38 -32.35 15.06 1.77
C GLN A 38 -31.54 16.16 1.05
N PRO A 39 -31.62 16.29 -0.29
CA PRO A 39 -31.06 17.44 -0.95
C PRO A 39 -31.96 18.65 -0.69
N SER A 40 -31.46 19.60 0.10
CA SER A 40 -32.03 20.95 0.18
C SER A 40 -31.86 21.64 -1.17
N THR A 41 -32.95 21.99 -1.83
CA THR A 41 -32.96 22.80 -3.04
C THR A 41 -32.54 24.23 -2.71
N HIS A 42 -31.26 24.54 -2.89
CA HIS A 42 -30.79 25.92 -2.98
C HIS A 42 -30.57 26.27 -4.46
N THR A 43 -31.47 27.11 -4.98
CA THR A 43 -31.32 27.84 -6.23
C THR A 43 -30.11 28.77 -6.12
N ALA A 44 -29.01 28.41 -6.78
CA ALA A 44 -27.86 29.30 -6.95
C ALA A 44 -27.85 29.83 -8.40
N ALA A 45 -27.91 31.15 -8.51
CA ALA A 45 -27.90 31.88 -9.77
C ALA A 45 -26.59 31.65 -10.52
N ALA A 46 -26.69 31.35 -11.82
CA ALA A 46 -25.56 31.26 -12.72
C ALA A 46 -24.96 32.66 -12.96
N SER A 47 -23.81 32.94 -12.35
CA SER A 47 -22.97 34.08 -12.69
C SER A 47 -22.24 33.78 -14.01
N MET A 48 -22.55 34.56 -15.05
CA MET A 48 -21.75 34.64 -16.28
C MET A 48 -20.35 35.17 -15.95
N PHE A 49 -19.36 34.29 -15.91
CA PHE A 49 -17.95 34.67 -16.04
C PHE A 49 -17.52 34.44 -17.50
N PRO A 50 -16.95 35.44 -18.18
CA PRO A 50 -16.42 35.25 -19.52
C PRO A 50 -15.18 34.33 -19.47
N TYR A 51 -15.12 33.41 -20.43
CA TYR A 51 -14.04 32.45 -20.64
C TYR A 51 -12.72 33.20 -20.85
N LEU A 52 -11.84 33.19 -19.85
CA LEU A 52 -10.45 33.62 -20.01
C LEU A 52 -9.66 32.42 -20.56
N PRO A 53 -8.90 32.57 -21.66
CA PRO A 53 -8.05 31.49 -22.15
C PRO A 53 -6.93 31.17 -21.16
N ASP A 54 -6.53 29.89 -21.14
CA ASP A 54 -5.52 29.34 -20.26
C ASP A 54 -4.14 30.00 -20.49
N PRO A 55 -3.47 30.54 -19.45
CA PRO A 55 -2.17 31.21 -19.57
C PRO A 55 -1.00 30.31 -20.02
N TRP A 56 -1.23 29.02 -20.28
CA TRP A 56 -0.21 28.08 -20.76
C TRP A 56 -0.11 27.99 -22.29
N ASP A 57 -1.00 28.63 -23.05
CA ASP A 57 -1.00 28.64 -24.53
C ASP A 57 -0.05 29.67 -25.18
N LEU A 58 0.78 30.39 -24.41
CA LEU A 58 1.66 31.46 -24.92
C LEU A 58 3.17 31.18 -24.81
N LEU A 59 3.57 29.93 -24.61
CA LEU A 59 4.99 29.56 -24.61
C LEU A 59 5.24 28.33 -25.50
N HIS A 60 5.05 28.50 -26.81
CA HIS A 60 5.67 27.61 -27.79
C HIS A 60 7.10 28.10 -28.09
N PRO A 61 8.15 27.35 -27.74
CA PRO A 61 9.49 27.67 -28.17
C PRO A 61 9.65 27.38 -29.67
N THR A 62 10.11 28.37 -30.43
CA THR A 62 10.55 28.20 -31.82
C THR A 62 11.75 27.25 -31.88
N SER A 63 11.63 26.23 -32.74
CA SER A 63 12.69 25.27 -33.08
C SER A 63 14.05 25.93 -33.28
N THR A 64 15.01 25.56 -32.43
CA THR A 64 16.44 25.71 -32.71
C THR A 64 17.06 24.33 -32.64
N THR A 65 17.54 23.85 -33.78
CA THR A 65 18.26 22.58 -33.88
C THR A 65 19.60 22.69 -33.17
N LEU A 66 19.79 21.90 -32.12
CA LEU A 66 21.10 21.58 -31.56
C LEU A 66 21.31 20.06 -31.70
N THR A 67 22.39 19.69 -32.38
CA THR A 67 22.88 18.32 -32.48
C THR A 67 23.41 17.88 -31.12
N CYS A 68 22.72 16.95 -30.46
CA CYS A 68 23.15 16.34 -29.20
C CYS A 68 23.82 14.99 -29.49
N SER A 69 25.07 14.85 -29.03
CA SER A 69 25.82 13.60 -29.05
C SER A 69 25.09 12.49 -28.29
N SER A 70 25.21 11.29 -28.85
CA SER A 70 24.71 10.00 -28.38
C SER A 70 24.74 9.82 -26.86
N SER A 71 23.57 9.97 -26.24
CA SER A 71 23.22 9.20 -25.04
C SER A 71 22.32 8.06 -25.51
N LEU A 72 22.63 6.83 -25.08
CA LEU A 72 21.77 5.67 -25.30
C LEU A 72 20.43 5.92 -24.59
N SER A 73 19.53 6.54 -25.33
CA SER A 73 18.15 6.75 -24.95
C SER A 73 17.45 5.44 -25.28
N PHE A 74 17.24 4.59 -24.28
CA PHE A 74 16.38 3.43 -24.46
C PHE A 74 14.96 3.95 -24.67
N PRO A 75 14.31 3.63 -25.81
CA PRO A 75 12.92 4.02 -26.01
C PRO A 75 12.07 3.30 -24.96
N PHE A 76 11.26 4.06 -24.23
CA PHE A 76 10.19 3.50 -23.41
C PHE A 76 9.19 2.85 -24.35
N GLN A 77 9.32 1.55 -24.55
CA GLN A 77 8.40 0.79 -25.37
C GLN A 77 7.16 0.54 -24.52
N ALA A 78 6.03 1.15 -24.89
CA ALA A 78 4.71 0.87 -24.32
C ALA A 78 4.23 -0.54 -24.74
N GLY A 79 4.97 -1.56 -24.31
CA GLY A 79 4.59 -2.96 -24.39
C GLY A 79 3.85 -3.38 -23.12
N LYS A 80 3.17 -4.53 -23.18
CA LYS A 80 2.67 -5.18 -21.95
C LYS A 80 3.84 -5.36 -20.97
N ALA A 81 3.58 -5.14 -19.69
CA ALA A 81 4.61 -5.42 -18.68
C ALA A 81 5.04 -6.89 -18.80
N HIS A 82 6.35 -7.13 -18.75
CA HIS A 82 6.92 -8.46 -18.72
C HIS A 82 7.46 -8.74 -17.32
N ARG A 83 7.37 -9.99 -16.89
CA ARG A 83 8.02 -10.42 -15.66
C ARG A 83 9.53 -10.30 -15.81
N LEU A 84 10.20 -9.83 -14.76
CA LEU A 84 11.66 -9.80 -14.72
C LEU A 84 12.21 -11.22 -14.89
N SER A 85 13.13 -11.35 -15.84
CA SER A 85 13.99 -12.51 -16.05
C SER A 85 14.92 -12.73 -14.86
N THR A 86 15.54 -13.91 -14.81
CA THR A 86 16.52 -14.24 -13.77
C THR A 86 17.69 -13.25 -13.79
N GLU A 87 18.17 -12.90 -14.98
CA GLU A 87 19.30 -12.01 -15.18
C GLU A 87 18.96 -10.57 -14.71
N GLU A 88 17.77 -10.07 -15.04
CA GLU A 88 17.32 -8.75 -14.57
C GLU A 88 17.16 -8.71 -13.05
N ARG A 89 16.64 -9.80 -12.44
CA ARG A 89 16.51 -9.91 -10.98
C ARG A 89 17.87 -9.88 -10.29
N GLU A 90 18.85 -10.59 -10.83
CA GLU A 90 20.22 -10.60 -10.32
C GLU A 90 20.87 -9.21 -10.38
N GLN A 91 20.52 -8.40 -11.37
CA GLN A 91 21.06 -7.04 -11.52
C GLN A 91 20.33 -5.99 -10.68
N LEU A 92 19.00 -6.04 -10.62
CA LEU A 92 18.18 -4.96 -10.07
C LEU A 92 17.84 -5.13 -8.58
N LEU A 93 17.55 -6.35 -8.14
CA LEU A 93 17.12 -6.60 -6.77
C LEU A 93 18.19 -6.37 -5.69
N PRO A 94 19.51 -6.61 -5.91
CA PRO A 94 20.50 -6.38 -4.87
C PRO A 94 20.48 -4.95 -4.30
N ASN A 95 20.26 -3.95 -5.15
CA ASN A 95 20.19 -2.55 -4.72
C ASN A 95 18.98 -2.28 -3.81
N LEU A 96 17.83 -2.86 -4.13
CA LEU A 96 16.62 -2.74 -3.31
C LEU A 96 16.77 -3.52 -1.99
N ARG A 97 17.39 -4.70 -2.02
CA ARG A 97 17.70 -5.48 -0.82
C ARG A 97 18.65 -4.74 0.12
N ALA A 98 19.65 -4.06 -0.42
CA ALA A 98 20.60 -3.27 0.38
C ALA A 98 19.93 -2.15 1.20
N VAL A 99 18.77 -1.65 0.74
CA VAL A 99 17.98 -0.65 1.46
C VAL A 99 16.75 -1.25 2.17
N GLY A 100 16.65 -2.57 2.26
CA GLY A 100 15.65 -3.25 3.11
C GLY A 100 14.37 -3.71 2.41
N TRP A 101 14.29 -3.70 1.08
CA TRP A 101 13.23 -4.41 0.37
C TRP A 101 13.51 -5.91 0.36
N ASN A 102 12.47 -6.72 0.57
CA ASN A 102 12.57 -8.17 0.58
C ASN A 102 11.52 -8.78 -0.35
N GLU A 103 11.82 -9.95 -0.92
CA GLU A 103 10.83 -10.72 -1.68
C GLU A 103 9.79 -11.33 -0.72
N VAL A 104 8.53 -11.40 -1.18
CA VAL A 104 7.43 -11.97 -0.41
C VAL A 104 7.40 -13.49 -0.60
N GLU A 105 7.34 -14.25 0.49
CA GLU A 105 7.24 -15.71 0.39
C GLU A 105 5.91 -16.12 -0.27
N GLY A 106 5.98 -17.01 -1.26
CA GLY A 106 4.80 -17.54 -1.96
C GLY A 106 4.16 -16.55 -2.95
N ARG A 107 4.72 -15.37 -3.17
CA ARG A 107 4.23 -14.37 -4.14
C ARG A 107 5.37 -13.66 -4.83
N ASP A 108 5.29 -13.53 -6.16
CA ASP A 108 6.28 -12.76 -6.93
C ASP A 108 6.09 -11.25 -6.75
N ALA A 109 6.58 -10.74 -5.62
CA ALA A 109 6.42 -9.37 -5.15
C ALA A 109 7.58 -8.97 -4.24
N ILE A 110 7.80 -7.67 -4.06
CA ILE A 110 8.73 -7.12 -3.07
C ILE A 110 7.97 -6.33 -2.00
N PHE A 111 8.53 -6.27 -0.80
CA PHE A 111 7.93 -5.67 0.38
C PHE A 111 8.94 -4.87 1.20
N LYS A 112 8.50 -3.76 1.80
CA LYS A 112 9.24 -3.00 2.80
C LYS A 112 8.30 -2.28 3.79
N GLU A 113 8.71 -2.20 5.05
CA GLU A 113 8.09 -1.35 6.08
C GLU A 113 8.88 -0.04 6.22
N PHE A 114 8.17 1.09 6.18
CA PHE A 114 8.72 2.42 6.41
C PHE A 114 8.21 2.97 7.74
N HIS A 115 9.10 3.63 8.48
CA HIS A 115 8.80 4.24 9.77
C HIS A 115 9.13 5.73 9.72
N PHE A 116 8.15 6.56 10.11
CA PHE A 116 8.28 8.01 10.16
C PHE A 116 8.13 8.52 11.60
N LYS A 117 8.35 9.82 11.82
CA LYS A 117 8.21 10.44 13.14
C LYS A 117 6.76 10.44 13.64
N ASP A 118 5.81 10.68 12.74
CA ASP A 118 4.40 10.85 13.05
C ASP A 118 3.53 10.55 11.81
N PHE A 119 2.21 10.58 11.99
CA PHE A 119 1.25 10.34 10.91
C PHE A 119 1.31 11.41 9.81
N ASN A 120 1.59 12.66 10.14
CA ASN A 120 1.62 13.74 9.13
C ASN A 120 2.73 13.49 8.11
N ARG A 121 3.93 13.11 8.57
CA ARG A 121 5.03 12.72 7.69
C ARG A 121 4.74 11.47 6.89
N ALA A 122 4.16 10.44 7.52
CA ALA A 122 3.78 9.20 6.83
C ALA A 122 2.78 9.47 5.70
N PHE A 123 1.76 10.29 5.95
CA PHE A 123 0.75 10.61 4.94
C PHE A 123 1.28 11.56 3.86
N GLY A 124 2.20 12.48 4.20
CA GLY A 124 2.92 13.29 3.22
C GLY A 124 3.80 12.46 2.28
N PHE A 125 4.48 11.44 2.82
CA PHE A 125 5.19 10.43 2.05
C PHE A 125 4.23 9.68 1.11
N MET A 126 3.13 9.14 1.63
CA MET A 126 2.13 8.42 0.85
C MET A 126 1.55 9.27 -0.29
N THR A 127 1.25 10.55 -0.03
CA THR A 127 0.72 11.47 -1.04
C THR A 127 1.67 11.64 -2.22
N ARG A 128 2.98 11.79 -1.96
CA ARG A 128 4.00 11.89 -3.03
C ARG A 128 4.12 10.60 -3.83
N VAL A 129 4.05 9.44 -3.18
CA VAL A 129 4.04 8.14 -3.84
C VAL A 129 2.79 7.97 -4.71
N ALA A 130 1.61 8.38 -4.23
CA ALA A 130 0.36 8.31 -4.99
C ALA A 130 0.40 9.13 -6.28
N LEU A 131 0.97 10.35 -6.25
CA LEU A 131 1.13 11.18 -7.45
C LEU A 131 2.03 10.53 -8.50
N GLN A 132 3.10 9.86 -8.07
CA GLN A 132 3.97 9.15 -8.99
C GLN A 132 3.32 7.85 -9.50
N ALA A 133 2.59 7.14 -8.65
CA ALA A 133 1.85 5.94 -9.03
C ALA A 133 0.85 6.24 -10.16
N GLU A 134 0.09 7.33 -10.04
CA GLU A 134 -0.84 7.80 -11.09
C GLU A 134 -0.10 8.11 -12.39
N LYS A 135 1.03 8.84 -12.31
CA LYS A 135 1.84 9.17 -13.49
C LYS A 135 2.39 7.93 -14.20
N LEU A 136 2.72 6.88 -13.45
CA LEU A 136 3.26 5.63 -13.99
C LEU A 136 2.16 4.62 -14.38
N ASP A 137 0.90 4.90 -14.06
CA ASP A 137 -0.20 3.93 -14.08
C ASP A 137 0.19 2.60 -13.41
N HIS A 138 0.82 2.72 -12.23
CA HIS A 138 1.31 1.58 -11.46
C HIS A 138 1.16 1.85 -9.97
N HIS A 139 0.28 1.10 -9.31
CA HIS A 139 -0.18 1.40 -7.96
C HIS A 139 0.41 0.42 -6.93
N PRO A 140 0.87 0.91 -5.77
CA PRO A 140 1.31 0.04 -4.70
C PRO A 140 0.13 -0.63 -3.99
N GLU A 141 0.37 -1.80 -3.42
CA GLU A 141 -0.46 -2.32 -2.33
C GLU A 141 0.16 -1.84 -1.02
N TRP A 142 -0.64 -1.20 -0.16
CA TRP A 142 -0.09 -0.70 1.11
C TRP A 142 -1.06 -0.76 2.27
N PHE A 143 -0.48 -0.73 3.47
CA PHE A 143 -1.18 -0.64 4.75
C PHE A 143 -0.50 0.42 5.61
N ASN A 144 -1.30 1.31 6.22
CA ASN A 144 -0.78 2.37 7.08
C ASN A 144 -1.45 2.34 8.46
N VAL A 145 -0.63 2.42 9.51
CA VAL A 145 -1.07 2.66 10.89
C VAL A 145 -0.18 3.74 11.48
N TYR A 146 -0.76 4.91 11.70
CA TYR A 146 -0.06 6.07 12.25
C TYR A 146 1.24 6.37 11.46
N ASN A 147 2.41 6.21 12.08
CA ASN A 147 3.70 6.55 11.50
C ASN A 147 4.36 5.39 10.71
N LYS A 148 3.67 4.26 10.52
CA LYS A 148 4.18 3.08 9.81
C LYS A 148 3.46 2.90 8.47
N VAL A 149 4.21 2.66 7.40
CA VAL A 149 3.65 2.37 6.07
C VAL A 149 4.30 1.10 5.54
N HIS A 150 3.48 0.09 5.31
CA HIS A 150 3.86 -1.22 4.77
C HIS A 150 3.54 -1.19 3.29
N ILE A 151 4.52 -1.45 2.42
CA ILE A 151 4.32 -1.40 0.96
C ILE A 151 4.71 -2.74 0.34
N THR A 152 3.84 -3.28 -0.49
CA THR A 152 4.07 -4.42 -1.38
C THR A 152 3.93 -3.96 -2.83
N LEU A 153 4.88 -4.36 -3.68
CA LEU A 153 4.87 -4.06 -5.11
C LEU A 153 4.90 -5.35 -5.92
N SER A 154 4.00 -5.45 -6.90
CA SER A 154 3.92 -6.51 -7.91
C SER A 154 3.09 -5.98 -9.07
N THR A 155 3.41 -6.39 -10.30
CA THR A 155 2.68 -5.97 -11.49
C THR A 155 1.60 -6.97 -11.83
N HIS A 156 0.33 -6.54 -11.74
CA HIS A 156 -0.83 -7.38 -11.99
C HIS A 156 -0.88 -7.93 -13.42
N ASP A 157 -0.56 -7.10 -14.43
CA ASP A 157 -0.64 -7.47 -15.85
C ASP A 157 0.21 -8.68 -16.23
N CYS A 158 1.36 -8.86 -15.58
CA CYS A 158 2.26 -10.00 -15.78
C CYS A 158 2.23 -11.00 -14.61
N GLY A 159 1.40 -10.74 -13.59
CA GLY A 159 1.25 -11.56 -12.40
C GLY A 159 2.51 -11.66 -11.54
N GLY A 160 3.42 -10.69 -11.58
CA GLY A 160 4.70 -10.77 -10.87
C GLY A 160 5.53 -9.50 -10.93
N LEU A 161 6.80 -9.58 -10.54
CA LEU A 161 7.69 -8.44 -10.54
C LEU A 161 8.03 -8.03 -11.98
N SER A 162 7.93 -6.73 -12.26
CA SER A 162 8.37 -6.10 -13.50
C SER A 162 9.25 -4.89 -13.23
N GLU A 163 9.78 -4.27 -14.29
CA GLU A 163 10.50 -2.99 -14.19
C GLU A 163 9.65 -1.88 -13.55
N ARG A 164 8.31 -1.92 -13.68
CA ARG A 164 7.43 -0.93 -13.06
C ARG A 164 7.55 -0.94 -11.53
N ASP A 165 7.69 -2.14 -10.96
CA ASP A 165 7.90 -2.32 -9.51
C ASP A 165 9.25 -1.76 -9.08
N ILE A 166 10.32 -2.01 -9.86
CA ILE A 166 11.67 -1.50 -9.58
C ILE A 166 11.71 0.03 -9.65
N ASN A 167 11.07 0.62 -10.67
CA ASN A 167 11.00 2.06 -10.87
C ASN A 167 10.23 2.75 -9.73
N LEU A 168 9.08 2.20 -9.35
CA LEU A 168 8.28 2.75 -8.25
C LEU A 168 8.99 2.57 -6.90
N ALA A 169 9.62 1.42 -6.63
CA ALA A 169 10.43 1.19 -5.42
C ALA A 169 11.57 2.22 -5.31
N SER A 170 12.28 2.47 -6.41
CA SER A 170 13.38 3.44 -6.46
C SER A 170 12.89 4.86 -6.18
N PHE A 171 11.73 5.25 -6.70
CA PHE A 171 11.11 6.54 -6.37
C PHE A 171 10.68 6.63 -4.91
N ILE A 172 10.08 5.56 -4.38
CA ILE A 172 9.66 5.47 -2.98
C ILE A 172 10.86 5.73 -2.05
N GLU A 173 12.03 5.13 -2.33
CA GLU A 173 13.25 5.37 -1.54
C GLU A 173 13.69 6.84 -1.57
N GLN A 174 13.64 7.49 -2.75
CA GLN A 174 13.98 8.91 -2.88
C GLN A 174 13.06 9.80 -2.04
N VAL A 175 11.75 9.50 -2.03
CA VAL A 175 10.78 10.23 -1.21
C VAL A 175 11.05 9.97 0.28
N ALA A 176 11.24 8.71 0.68
CA ALA A 176 11.47 8.34 2.06
C ALA A 176 12.72 9.00 2.64
N ALA A 177 13.84 8.99 1.91
CA ALA A 177 15.10 9.62 2.33
C ALA A 177 15.00 11.15 2.50
N SER A 178 14.04 11.80 1.82
CA SER A 178 13.80 13.24 1.96
C SER A 178 12.91 13.63 3.16
N LEU A 179 12.28 12.64 3.82
CA LEU A 179 11.31 12.83 4.91
C LEU A 179 11.71 12.15 6.22
N SER A 180 12.80 11.37 6.19
CA SER A 180 13.41 10.71 7.35
C SER A 180 14.01 11.73 8.33
#